data_AF-A0A0F3NTK7-F1
#
_entry.id   AF-A0A0F3NTK7-F1
#
_cell.length_a   1.000
_cell.length_b   1.000
_cell.length_c   1.000
_cell.angle_alpha   90.00
_cell.angle_beta   90.00
_cell.angle_gamma   90.00
#
_symmetry.space_group_name_H-M   'P 1'
#
loop_
_entity.id
_entity.type
_entity.pdbx_description
1 polymer ?
#
loop_
_entity_poly.entity_id
_entity_poly.type
_entity_poly.pdbx_seq_one_letter_code
_entity_poly.pdbx_strand_id
1 'polypeptide(L)'
;MLNANVTIETKDNFKKIYWYSIDWKEIIQKVNNLRRRIYRAAANGNTKLVGNLQRLMLRSRANRLLAIRRVTQINKGRKSPGVDKIVVNTDKERSLLMEKLADNNLSSVKPIKCVYIPKSNGKSRPLGLPTILDRCRQAVVKSALEPYLKAKFEGCSYGFRPGRSAHDAIQRISSIVRPGTTRNWILDADIKGAFDNIDHNFLLKIIGNFPARNWIQAWLQSHVIHQIIKTTTATPQGILILL
;
A
#
# COMPACT_ATOMS: atom_id res chain seq x y z
N MET A 1 10.18 -7.20 -30.44
CA MET A 1 11.02 -7.32 -29.23
C MET A 1 11.80 -6.02 -29.05
N LEU A 2 11.33 -5.10 -28.19
CA LEU A 2 12.10 -3.90 -27.79
C LEU A 2 11.99 -3.74 -26.28
N ASN A 3 12.91 -4.37 -25.55
CA ASN A 3 13.10 -4.18 -24.11
C ASN A 3 13.79 -2.83 -23.87
N ALA A 4 13.08 -1.72 -24.13
CA ALA A 4 13.53 -0.39 -23.73
C ALA A 4 13.05 -0.10 -22.30
N ASN A 5 13.60 -0.83 -21.32
CA ASN A 5 13.45 -0.45 -19.91
C ASN A 5 14.54 0.57 -19.60
N VAL A 6 14.14 1.76 -19.15
CA VAL A 6 15.07 2.82 -18.75
C VAL A 6 15.60 2.47 -17.35
N THR A 7 16.90 2.20 -17.25
CA THR A 7 17.63 2.01 -15.99
C THR A 7 17.71 3.34 -15.25
N ILE A 8 17.73 3.32 -13.91
CA ILE A 8 17.82 4.56 -13.13
C ILE A 8 19.21 5.18 -13.35
N GLU A 9 19.28 6.39 -13.93
CA GLU A 9 20.52 7.14 -14.13
C GLU A 9 21.32 7.25 -12.82
N THR A 10 22.59 6.84 -12.89
CA THR A 10 23.52 6.76 -11.76
C THR A 10 24.26 8.08 -11.57
N LYS A 11 24.22 8.64 -10.36
CA LYS A 11 25.21 9.63 -9.91
C LYS A 11 26.32 8.90 -9.16
N ASP A 12 27.58 9.26 -9.37
CA ASP A 12 28.75 8.49 -8.90
C ASP A 12 28.95 8.42 -7.37
N ASN A 13 28.22 9.23 -6.59
CA ASN A 13 28.37 9.33 -5.13
C ASN A 13 27.19 8.72 -4.33
N PHE A 14 26.80 7.46 -4.58
CA PHE A 14 25.76 6.80 -3.78
C PHE A 14 26.36 5.85 -2.72
N LYS A 15 25.72 5.76 -1.54
CA LYS A 15 26.13 4.84 -0.48
C LYS A 15 25.77 3.42 -0.87
N LYS A 16 26.78 2.63 -1.27
CA LYS A 16 26.60 1.23 -1.68
C LYS A 16 26.00 0.39 -0.56
N ILE A 17 24.86 -0.25 -0.81
CA ILE A 17 24.23 -1.20 0.10
C ILE A 17 24.44 -2.60 -0.46
N TYR A 18 25.04 -3.48 0.34
CA TYR A 18 25.22 -4.89 -0.01
C TYR A 18 23.95 -5.66 0.38
N TRP A 19 23.06 -5.89 -0.58
CA TRP A 19 21.75 -6.50 -0.32
C TRP A 19 21.84 -7.93 0.19
N TYR A 20 22.86 -8.67 -0.23
CA TYR A 20 23.14 -10.03 0.24
C TYR A 20 23.55 -10.09 1.71
N SER A 21 24.14 -9.02 2.26
CA SER A 21 24.64 -8.98 3.64
C SER A 21 23.61 -8.47 4.64
N ILE A 22 22.39 -8.17 4.20
CA ILE A 22 21.33 -7.66 5.08
C ILE A 22 20.73 -8.83 5.87
N ASP A 23 20.81 -8.76 7.20
CA ASP A 23 20.02 -9.63 8.06
C ASP A 23 18.54 -9.24 7.99
N TRP A 24 17.80 -9.96 7.14
CA TRP A 24 16.38 -9.71 6.95
C TRP A 24 15.53 -10.08 8.16
N LYS A 25 15.97 -11.03 8.99
CA LYS A 25 15.26 -11.41 10.21
C LYS A 25 15.28 -10.24 11.19
N GLU A 26 16.43 -9.61 11.35
CA GLU A 26 16.58 -8.42 12.19
C GLU A 26 15.75 -7.23 11.66
N ILE A 27 15.78 -6.97 10.36
CA ILE A 27 15.00 -5.90 9.73
C ILE A 27 13.50 -6.10 9.93
N ILE A 28 13.00 -7.31 9.69
CA ILE A 28 11.59 -7.66 9.88
C ILE A 28 11.21 -7.50 11.35
N GLN A 29 12.06 -7.96 12.27
CA GLN A 29 11.81 -7.82 13.70
C GLN A 29 11.71 -6.36 14.14
N LYS A 30 12.62 -5.50 13.67
CA LYS A 30 12.59 -4.04 13.95
C LYS A 30 11.27 -3.41 13.48
N VAL A 31 10.82 -3.73 12.27
CA VAL A 31 9.54 -3.22 11.74
C VAL A 31 8.36 -3.77 12.53
N ASN A 32 8.32 -5.07 12.84
CA ASN A 32 7.25 -5.68 13.60
C ASN A 32 7.15 -5.15 15.03
N ASN A 33 8.29 -4.86 15.68
CA ASN A 33 8.33 -4.22 16.99
C ASN A 33 7.66 -2.84 16.96
N LEU A 34 7.98 -2.00 15.97
CA LEU A 34 7.35 -0.69 15.81
C LEU A 34 5.85 -0.83 15.49
N ARG A 35 5.45 -1.77 14.63
CA ARG A 35 4.04 -2.05 14.33
C ARG A 35 3.26 -2.42 15.59
N ARG A 36 3.80 -3.31 16.43
CA ARG A 36 3.18 -3.70 17.72
C ARG A 36 3.05 -2.51 18.67
N ARG A 37 4.06 -1.64 18.74
CA ARG A 37 4.01 -0.42 19.57
C ARG A 37 2.94 0.56 19.09
N ILE A 38 2.82 0.78 17.77
CA ILE A 38 1.77 1.63 17.20
C ILE A 38 0.39 1.05 17.52
N TYR A 39 0.20 -0.26 17.33
CA TYR A 39 -1.05 -0.95 17.64
C TYR A 39 -1.45 -0.78 19.12
N ARG A 40 -0.53 -1.07 20.06
CA ARG A 40 -0.78 -0.93 21.50
C ARG A 40 -1.09 0.52 21.89
N ALA A 41 -0.35 1.49 21.35
CA ALA A 41 -0.61 2.90 21.61
C ALA A 41 -1.99 3.34 21.09
N ALA A 42 -2.40 2.83 19.93
CA ALA A 42 -3.71 3.09 19.35
C ALA A 42 -4.84 2.44 20.15
N ALA A 43 -4.68 1.19 20.57
CA ALA A 43 -5.64 0.47 21.41
C ALA A 43 -5.85 1.16 22.77
N ASN A 44 -4.79 1.74 23.34
CA ASN A 44 -4.85 2.50 24.60
C ASN A 44 -5.29 3.97 24.42
N GLY A 45 -5.67 4.40 23.21
CA GLY A 45 -6.12 5.77 22.95
C GLY A 45 -5.01 6.85 22.99
N ASN A 46 -3.72 6.49 23.07
CA ASN A 46 -2.63 7.46 23.17
C ASN A 46 -2.24 8.02 21.77
N THR A 47 -3.00 9.02 21.32
CA THR A 47 -2.85 9.63 19.99
C THR A 47 -1.48 10.31 19.77
N LYS A 48 -0.92 10.95 20.81
CA LYS A 48 0.40 11.60 20.74
C LYS A 48 1.51 10.58 20.50
N LEU A 49 1.49 9.46 21.23
CA LEU A 49 2.45 8.37 21.06
C LEU A 49 2.30 7.71 19.69
N VAL A 50 1.07 7.50 19.21
CA VAL A 50 0.82 6.98 17.85
C VAL A 50 1.48 7.87 16.80
N GLY A 51 1.27 9.18 16.86
CA GLY A 51 1.89 10.13 15.92
C GLY A 51 3.41 10.07 15.94
N ASN A 52 4.03 10.00 17.13
CA ASN A 52 5.47 9.89 17.29
C ASN A 52 6.02 8.59 16.69
N LEU A 53 5.38 7.46 16.98
CA LEU A 53 5.77 6.14 16.45
C LEU A 53 5.56 6.04 14.94
N GLN A 54 4.50 6.66 14.39
CA GLN A 54 4.27 6.72 12.96
C GLN A 54 5.37 7.54 12.26
N ARG A 55 5.76 8.71 12.80
CA ARG A 55 6.91 9.48 12.27
C ARG A 55 8.20 8.66 12.31
N LEU A 56 8.44 7.94 13.41
CA LEU A 56 9.58 7.05 13.54
C LEU A 56 9.55 5.93 12.48
N MET A 57 8.40 5.29 12.27
CA MET A 57 8.23 4.25 11.25
C MET A 57 8.48 4.78 9.83
N LEU A 58 8.00 5.98 9.51
CA LEU A 58 8.19 6.60 8.19
C LEU A 58 9.67 6.91 7.91
N ARG A 59 10.44 7.33 8.92
CA ARG A 59 11.89 7.65 8.79
C ARG A 59 12.80 6.43 8.87
N SER A 60 12.29 5.31 9.40
CA SER A 60 13.07 4.10 9.67
C SER A 60 13.75 3.52 8.42
N ARG A 61 15.06 3.32 8.51
CA ARG A 61 15.85 2.63 7.48
C ARG A 61 15.34 1.21 7.26
N ALA A 62 15.00 0.50 8.33
CA ALA A 62 14.49 -0.87 8.27
C ALA A 62 13.16 -0.95 7.49
N ASN A 63 12.26 0.00 7.72
CA ASN A 63 10.98 0.06 7.00
C ASN A 63 11.18 0.32 5.51
N ARG A 64 12.07 1.25 5.14
CA ARG A 64 12.43 1.53 3.74
C ARG A 64 13.05 0.32 3.03
N LEU A 65 14.00 -0.36 3.66
CA LEU A 65 14.61 -1.58 3.12
C LEU A 65 13.56 -2.68 2.88
N LEU A 66 12.68 -2.89 3.86
CA LEU A 66 11.62 -3.90 3.75
C LEU A 66 10.62 -3.55 2.65
N ALA A 67 10.26 -2.27 2.50
CA ALA A 67 9.40 -1.78 1.44
C ALA A 67 10.00 -2.03 0.05
N ILE A 68 11.28 -1.68 -0.14
CA ILE A 68 11.98 -1.93 -1.42
C ILE A 68 12.08 -3.41 -1.72
N ARG A 69 12.44 -4.26 -0.75
CA ARG A 69 12.46 -5.72 -0.93
C ARG A 69 11.08 -6.24 -1.32
N ARG A 70 10.02 -5.79 -0.65
CA ARG A 70 8.66 -6.22 -0.96
C ARG A 70 8.27 -5.88 -2.39
N VAL A 71 8.53 -4.65 -2.82
CA VAL A 71 8.12 -4.16 -4.14
C VAL A 71 8.98 -4.72 -5.27
N THR A 72 10.30 -4.82 -5.08
CA THR A 72 11.25 -5.19 -6.15
C THR A 72 11.56 -6.69 -6.21
N GLN A 73 11.40 -7.44 -5.11
CA GLN A 73 11.76 -8.86 -5.06
C GLN A 73 10.54 -9.77 -4.84
N ILE A 74 9.61 -9.40 -3.95
CA ILE A 74 8.53 -10.31 -3.52
C ILE A 74 7.26 -10.17 -4.37
N ASN A 75 6.86 -8.95 -4.72
CA ASN A 75 5.59 -8.71 -5.42
C ASN A 75 5.58 -9.32 -6.83
N LYS A 76 4.47 -9.99 -7.20
CA LYS A 76 4.27 -10.57 -8.54
C LYS A 76 4.37 -9.52 -9.66
N GLY A 77 3.88 -8.30 -9.40
CA GLY A 77 3.94 -7.15 -10.33
C GLY A 77 5.28 -6.40 -10.38
N ARG A 78 6.38 -6.98 -9.88
CA ARG A 78 7.71 -6.30 -9.83
C ARG A 78 8.24 -5.90 -11.20
N LYS A 79 7.87 -6.62 -12.26
CA LYS A 79 8.28 -6.38 -13.65
C LYS A 79 7.38 -5.39 -14.40
N SER A 80 6.26 -4.95 -13.81
CA SER A 80 5.34 -4.00 -14.43
C SER A 80 5.76 -2.58 -14.08
N PRO A 81 6.27 -1.78 -15.03
CA PRO A 81 6.67 -0.41 -14.76
C PRO A 81 5.46 0.54 -14.78
N GLY A 82 5.62 1.69 -14.12
CA GLY A 82 4.66 2.79 -14.17
C GLY A 82 4.82 3.63 -15.45
N VAL A 83 4.39 4.90 -15.37
CA VAL A 83 4.55 5.88 -16.46
C VAL A 83 6.00 6.14 -16.84
N ASP A 84 6.92 5.95 -15.89
CA ASP A 84 8.36 6.16 -16.03
C ASP A 84 9.09 5.03 -16.76
N LYS A 85 8.42 3.89 -17.02
CA LYS A 85 9.01 2.71 -17.69
C LYS A 85 10.24 2.13 -16.97
N ILE A 86 10.42 2.45 -15.67
CA ILE A 86 11.55 1.99 -14.86
C ILE A 86 11.20 0.67 -14.17
N VAL A 87 12.12 -0.30 -14.24
CA VAL A 87 12.09 -1.55 -13.48
C VAL A 87 13.40 -1.65 -12.69
N VAL A 88 13.33 -2.10 -11.43
CA VAL A 88 14.49 -2.22 -10.55
C VAL A 88 14.82 -3.69 -10.33
N ASN A 89 15.94 -4.13 -10.89
CA ASN A 89 16.36 -5.54 -10.86
C ASN A 89 17.71 -5.74 -10.16
N THR A 90 18.57 -4.72 -10.15
CA THR A 90 19.93 -4.82 -9.61
C THR A 90 20.06 -4.20 -8.22
N ASP A 91 21.05 -4.66 -7.46
CA ASP A 91 21.33 -4.12 -6.11
C ASP A 91 21.80 -2.66 -6.13
N LYS A 92 22.46 -2.24 -7.22
CA LYS A 92 22.84 -0.85 -7.46
C LYS A 92 21.60 0.03 -7.60
N GLU A 93 20.66 -0.34 -8.47
CA GLU A 93 19.39 0.38 -8.66
C GLU A 93 18.56 0.44 -7.37
N ARG A 94 18.54 -0.66 -6.59
CA ARG A 94 17.85 -0.68 -5.30
C ARG A 94 18.51 0.25 -4.27
N SER A 95 19.83 0.39 -4.29
CA SER A 95 20.56 1.31 -3.42
C SER A 95 20.23 2.76 -3.78
N LEU A 96 20.17 3.08 -5.07
CA LEU A 96 19.74 4.39 -5.55
C LEU A 96 18.26 4.68 -5.20
N LEU A 97 17.41 3.67 -5.28
CA LEU A 97 16.01 3.78 -4.86
C LEU A 97 15.89 4.09 -3.36
N MET A 98 16.79 3.57 -2.54
CA MET A 98 16.83 3.85 -1.09
C MET A 98 17.12 5.32 -0.77
N GLU A 99 17.99 5.96 -1.54
CA GLU A 99 18.30 7.39 -1.42
C GLU A 99 17.11 8.23 -1.89
N LYS A 100 16.56 7.96 -3.07
CA LYS A 100 15.35 8.65 -3.58
C LYS A 100 14.14 8.48 -2.65
N LEU A 101 14.06 7.36 -1.93
CA LEU A 101 13.00 7.11 -0.95
C LEU A 101 13.25 7.86 0.38
N ALA A 102 14.49 8.27 0.66
CA ALA A 102 14.82 9.16 1.77
C ALA A 102 14.28 10.57 1.53
N ASP A 103 14.27 10.99 0.27
CA ASP A 103 13.79 12.30 -0.14
C ASP A 103 12.27 12.41 0.06
N ASN A 104 11.87 13.25 1.00
CA ASN A 104 10.47 13.47 1.38
C ASN A 104 9.79 14.54 0.51
N ASN A 105 10.17 14.64 -0.76
CA ASN A 105 9.68 15.67 -1.67
C ASN A 105 8.35 15.25 -2.32
N LEU A 106 7.25 15.91 -1.95
CA LEU A 106 5.90 15.63 -2.46
C LEU A 106 5.78 15.81 -3.98
N SER A 107 6.55 16.72 -4.58
CA SER A 107 6.56 16.98 -6.03
C SER A 107 7.08 15.81 -6.86
N SER A 108 7.61 14.76 -6.21
CA SER A 108 8.05 13.55 -6.89
C SER A 108 6.94 12.51 -7.12
N VAL A 109 5.70 12.75 -6.67
CA VAL A 109 4.55 11.92 -7.02
C VAL A 109 4.29 12.03 -8.51
N LYS A 110 4.35 10.91 -9.22
CA LYS A 110 4.06 10.87 -10.66
C LYS A 110 2.63 10.38 -10.92
N PRO A 111 2.05 10.73 -12.08
CA PRO A 111 0.75 10.21 -12.50
C PRO A 111 0.75 8.68 -12.62
N ILE A 112 -0.42 8.09 -12.44
CA ILE A 112 -0.59 6.63 -12.43
C ILE A 112 -0.89 6.14 -13.84
N LYS A 113 -0.20 5.09 -14.28
CA LYS A 113 -0.44 4.44 -15.58
C LYS A 113 -1.66 3.54 -15.49
N CYS A 114 -2.67 3.74 -16.33
CA CYS A 114 -3.83 2.84 -16.38
C CYS A 114 -3.59 1.69 -17.38
N VAL A 115 -3.83 0.45 -16.95
CA VAL A 115 -3.79 -0.75 -17.79
C VAL A 115 -5.10 -1.52 -17.62
N TYR A 116 -5.72 -1.94 -18.72
CA TYR A 116 -6.95 -2.72 -18.68
C TYR A 116 -6.64 -4.22 -18.60
N ILE A 117 -7.24 -4.89 -17.62
CA ILE A 117 -7.18 -6.35 -17.48
C ILE A 117 -8.54 -6.93 -17.88
N PRO A 118 -8.60 -7.85 -18.85
CA PRO A 118 -9.85 -8.49 -19.24
C PRO A 118 -10.37 -9.38 -18.11
N LYS A 119 -11.69 -9.34 -17.86
CA LYS A 119 -12.39 -10.31 -17.02
C LYS A 119 -12.93 -11.45 -17.90
N SER A 120 -13.24 -12.58 -17.26
CA SER A 120 -13.97 -13.70 -17.88
C SER A 120 -15.29 -13.28 -18.54
N ASN A 121 -15.93 -12.22 -18.03
CA ASN A 121 -17.26 -11.78 -18.47
C ASN A 121 -17.19 -10.70 -19.58
N GLY A 122 -16.08 -10.60 -20.32
CA GLY A 122 -15.88 -9.64 -21.42
C GLY A 122 -15.62 -8.18 -21.00
N LYS A 123 -15.98 -7.78 -19.78
CA LYS A 123 -15.67 -6.45 -19.23
C LYS A 123 -14.21 -6.35 -18.82
N SER A 124 -13.59 -5.17 -18.93
CA SER A 124 -12.22 -4.92 -18.44
C SER A 124 -12.23 -4.21 -17.08
N ARG A 125 -11.25 -4.52 -16.21
CA ARG A 125 -10.98 -3.74 -14.98
C ARG A 125 -9.78 -2.81 -15.22
N PRO A 126 -9.90 -1.50 -14.99
CA PRO A 126 -8.74 -0.61 -15.00
C PRO A 126 -7.84 -0.92 -13.80
N LEU A 127 -6.54 -1.06 -14.05
CA LEU A 127 -5.51 -1.22 -13.03
C LEU A 127 -4.56 -0.02 -13.09
N GLY A 128 -4.43 0.70 -11.99
CA GLY A 128 -3.41 1.71 -11.82
C GLY A 128 -2.06 1.11 -11.48
N LEU A 129 -1.05 1.41 -12.29
CA LEU A 129 0.36 1.09 -12.05
C LEU A 129 1.13 2.37 -11.67
N PRO A 130 1.35 2.62 -10.38
CA PRO A 130 2.24 3.69 -9.94
C PRO A 130 3.69 3.38 -10.30
N THR A 131 4.55 4.40 -10.22
CA THR A 131 6.00 4.23 -10.37
C THR A 131 6.58 3.29 -9.31
N ILE A 132 7.77 2.74 -9.56
CA ILE A 132 8.43 1.88 -8.58
C ILE A 132 8.73 2.63 -7.26
N LEU A 133 9.07 3.92 -7.37
CA LEU A 133 9.33 4.79 -6.23
C LEU A 133 8.06 5.02 -5.41
N ASP A 134 6.94 5.34 -6.07
CA ASP A 134 5.66 5.54 -5.40
C ASP A 134 5.16 4.25 -4.76
N ARG A 135 5.31 3.09 -5.41
CA ARG A 135 4.98 1.79 -4.78
C ARG A 135 5.78 1.54 -3.51
N CYS A 136 7.07 1.91 -3.50
CA CYS A 136 7.91 1.81 -2.30
C CYS A 136 7.44 2.78 -1.20
N ARG A 137 7.14 4.04 -1.55
CA ARG A 137 6.58 5.01 -0.59
C ARG A 137 5.24 4.57 -0.02
N GLN A 138 4.35 4.05 -0.86
CA GLN A 138 3.07 3.51 -0.44
C GLN A 138 3.27 2.34 0.54
N ALA A 139 4.24 1.45 0.30
CA ALA A 139 4.56 0.36 1.22
C ALA A 139 5.13 0.86 2.57
N VAL A 140 5.94 1.92 2.56
CA VAL A 140 6.45 2.58 3.78
C VAL A 140 5.28 3.20 4.58
N VAL A 141 4.42 3.95 3.91
CA VAL A 141 3.24 4.60 4.49
C VAL A 141 2.25 3.58 5.05
N LYS A 142 1.94 2.53 4.28
CA LYS A 142 1.10 1.41 4.72
C LYS A 142 1.62 0.79 6.02
N SER A 143 2.93 0.58 6.12
CA SER A 143 3.54 -0.03 7.30
C SER A 143 3.34 0.79 8.58
N ALA A 144 3.21 2.12 8.46
CA ALA A 144 2.92 3.04 9.57
C ALA A 144 1.42 3.21 9.86
N LEU A 145 0.57 3.19 8.84
CA LEU A 145 -0.88 3.42 8.97
C LEU A 145 -1.63 2.16 9.42
N GLU A 146 -1.29 1.00 8.85
CA GLU A 146 -2.03 -0.25 9.03
C GLU A 146 -2.17 -0.69 10.50
N PRO A 147 -1.15 -0.61 11.38
CA PRO A 147 -1.31 -1.02 12.78
C PRO A 147 -2.31 -0.16 13.56
N TYR A 148 -2.43 1.12 13.21
CA TYR A 148 -3.40 2.03 13.82
C TYR A 148 -4.83 1.68 13.39
N LEU A 149 -5.06 1.45 12.09
CA LEU A 149 -6.37 1.01 11.59
C LEU A 149 -6.77 -0.35 12.17
N LYS A 150 -5.82 -1.27 12.31
CA LYS A 150 -6.05 -2.57 12.94
C LYS A 150 -6.55 -2.51 14.37
N ALA A 151 -6.14 -1.51 15.14
CA ALA A 151 -6.65 -1.32 16.50
C ALA A 151 -8.11 -0.82 16.53
N LYS A 152 -8.59 -0.24 15.42
CA LYS A 152 -9.95 0.32 15.30
C LYS A 152 -10.92 -0.57 14.53
N PHE A 153 -10.43 -1.53 13.76
CA PHE A 153 -11.30 -2.43 12.99
C PHE A 153 -12.14 -3.33 13.87
N GLU A 154 -13.40 -3.50 13.48
CA GLU A 154 -14.33 -4.45 14.12
C GLU A 154 -13.86 -5.91 13.99
N GLY A 155 -14.31 -6.74 14.92
CA GLY A 155 -13.97 -8.18 14.95
C GLY A 155 -14.54 -8.97 13.77
N CYS A 156 -15.63 -8.51 13.16
CA CYS A 156 -16.31 -9.14 12.02
C CYS A 156 -15.79 -8.67 10.65
N SER A 157 -14.79 -7.78 10.62
CA SER A 157 -14.15 -7.38 9.36
C SER A 157 -13.02 -8.35 9.01
N TYR A 158 -13.16 -9.09 7.91
CA TYR A 158 -12.19 -10.11 7.48
C TYR A 158 -11.37 -9.72 6.25
N GLY A 159 -11.93 -8.88 5.36
CA GLY A 159 -11.31 -8.51 4.09
C GLY A 159 -9.97 -7.77 4.26
N PHE A 160 -8.98 -8.14 3.44
CA PHE A 160 -7.67 -7.46 3.35
C PHE A 160 -6.88 -7.32 4.67
N ARG A 161 -7.16 -8.19 5.65
CA ARG A 161 -6.45 -8.20 6.95
C ARG A 161 -5.44 -9.34 7.01
N PRO A 162 -4.16 -9.05 7.27
CA PRO A 162 -3.18 -10.10 7.55
C PRO A 162 -3.60 -10.96 8.73
N GLY A 163 -3.61 -12.28 8.54
CA GLY A 163 -4.04 -13.25 9.55
C GLY A 163 -5.55 -13.47 9.64
N ARG A 164 -6.33 -12.95 8.68
CA ARG A 164 -7.76 -13.26 8.50
C ARG A 164 -8.00 -13.82 7.12
N SER A 165 -8.90 -14.78 7.01
CA SER A 165 -9.23 -15.45 5.74
C SER A 165 -10.74 -15.45 5.46
N ALA A 166 -11.12 -15.76 4.22
CA ALA A 166 -12.53 -15.98 3.87
C ALA A 166 -13.13 -17.18 4.64
N HIS A 167 -12.32 -18.18 4.97
CA HIS A 167 -12.76 -19.33 5.77
C HIS A 167 -13.15 -18.92 7.19
N ASP A 168 -12.45 -17.96 7.79
CA ASP A 168 -12.80 -17.42 9.12
C ASP A 168 -14.19 -16.75 9.09
N ALA A 169 -14.50 -16.06 8.00
CA ALA A 169 -15.81 -15.42 7.80
C ALA A 169 -16.91 -16.47 7.64
N ILE A 170 -16.67 -17.53 6.84
CA ILE A 170 -17.59 -18.66 6.68
C ILE A 170 -17.84 -19.34 8.02
N GLN A 171 -16.78 -19.62 8.78
CA GLN A 171 -16.90 -20.22 10.11
C GLN A 171 -17.72 -19.35 11.06
N ARG A 172 -17.53 -18.02 11.01
CA ARG A 172 -18.31 -17.08 11.80
C ARG A 172 -19.79 -17.12 11.41
N ILE A 173 -20.11 -17.05 10.12
CA ILE A 173 -21.50 -17.14 9.64
C ILE A 173 -22.12 -18.48 10.06
N SER A 174 -21.43 -19.60 9.83
CA SER A 174 -21.89 -20.93 10.25
C SER A 174 -22.17 -21.00 11.75
N SER A 175 -21.35 -20.37 12.59
CA SER A 175 -21.59 -20.29 14.04
C SER A 175 -22.84 -19.50 14.42
N ILE A 176 -23.22 -18.49 13.61
CA ILE A 176 -24.38 -17.62 13.85
C ILE A 176 -25.68 -18.30 13.45
N VAL A 177 -25.65 -19.08 12.36
CA VAL A 177 -26.81 -19.73 11.72
C VAL A 177 -26.93 -21.21 12.14
N ARG A 178 -26.38 -21.58 13.30
CA ARG A 178 -26.48 -22.98 13.77
C ARG A 178 -27.94 -23.38 14.04
N PRO A 179 -28.30 -24.67 13.86
CA PRO A 179 -29.59 -25.20 14.28
C PRO A 179 -29.88 -24.84 15.74
N GLY A 180 -31.09 -24.37 16.04
CA GLY A 180 -31.48 -23.92 17.38
C GLY A 180 -31.23 -22.44 17.68
N THR A 181 -30.75 -21.65 16.71
CA THR A 181 -30.66 -20.19 16.84
C THR A 181 -31.92 -19.49 16.34
N THR A 182 -32.23 -18.31 16.87
CA THR A 182 -33.40 -17.50 16.48
C THR A 182 -33.19 -16.69 15.20
N ARG A 183 -32.02 -16.80 14.56
CA ARG A 183 -31.64 -16.01 13.38
C ARG A 183 -31.94 -16.77 12.09
N ASN A 184 -33.18 -16.62 11.63
CA ASN A 184 -33.70 -17.38 10.48
C ASN A 184 -33.51 -16.68 9.12
N TRP A 185 -33.03 -15.43 9.11
CA TRP A 185 -32.94 -14.60 7.90
C TRP A 185 -31.52 -14.07 7.72
N ILE A 186 -31.05 -14.07 6.47
CA ILE A 186 -29.75 -13.52 6.07
C ILE A 186 -30.02 -12.38 5.08
N LEU A 187 -29.47 -11.21 5.37
CA LEU A 187 -29.41 -10.10 4.42
C LEU A 187 -28.11 -10.19 3.63
N ASP A 188 -28.21 -10.43 2.33
CA ASP A 188 -27.08 -10.33 1.41
C ASP A 188 -27.08 -8.93 0.78
N ALA A 189 -26.01 -8.17 1.00
CA ALA A 189 -25.89 -6.78 0.58
C ALA A 189 -24.49 -6.52 0.01
N ASP A 190 -24.44 -5.88 -1.16
CA ASP A 190 -23.19 -5.48 -1.83
C ASP A 190 -23.18 -3.98 -2.15
N ILE A 191 -21.98 -3.38 -2.10
CA ILE A 191 -21.78 -1.95 -2.34
C ILE A 191 -21.37 -1.73 -3.79
N LYS A 192 -22.27 -1.12 -4.57
CA LYS A 192 -22.00 -0.76 -5.97
C LYS A 192 -20.89 0.28 -6.06
N GLY A 193 -19.84 -0.04 -6.83
CA GLY A 193 -18.76 0.91 -7.14
C GLY A 193 -17.92 1.32 -5.91
N ALA A 194 -17.73 0.41 -4.96
CA ALA A 194 -17.11 0.68 -3.66
C ALA A 194 -15.77 1.44 -3.70
N PHE A 195 -14.96 1.28 -4.76
CA PHE A 195 -13.67 1.98 -4.92
C PHE A 195 -13.73 3.19 -5.84
N ASP A 196 -14.71 3.23 -6.75
CA ASP A 196 -14.77 4.24 -7.79
C ASP A 196 -15.46 5.53 -7.27
N ASN A 197 -16.31 5.38 -6.25
CA ASN A 197 -17.15 6.45 -5.70
C ASN A 197 -16.76 6.88 -4.26
N ILE A 198 -15.53 6.62 -3.81
CA ILE A 198 -15.10 7.00 -2.46
C ILE A 198 -14.85 8.51 -2.42
N ASP A 199 -15.53 9.23 -1.51
CA ASP A 199 -15.24 10.63 -1.25
C ASP A 199 -13.83 10.79 -0.63
N HIS A 200 -12.95 11.47 -1.38
CA HIS A 200 -11.58 11.75 -0.97
C HIS A 200 -11.51 12.61 0.30
N ASN A 201 -12.41 13.57 0.49
CA ASN A 201 -12.46 14.42 1.68
C ASN A 201 -12.84 13.61 2.91
N PHE A 202 -13.83 12.72 2.76
CA PHE A 202 -14.23 11.80 3.82
C PHE A 202 -13.09 10.87 4.22
N LEU A 203 -12.38 10.29 3.25
CA LEU A 203 -11.23 9.42 3.51
C LEU A 203 -10.11 10.16 4.27
N LEU A 204 -9.79 11.39 3.84
CA LEU A 204 -8.79 12.23 4.52
C LEU A 204 -9.21 12.63 5.94
N LYS A 205 -10.52 12.81 6.18
CA LYS A 205 -11.08 13.07 7.51
C LYS A 205 -10.89 11.85 8.43
N ILE A 206 -11.17 10.63 7.95
CA ILE A 206 -10.95 9.39 8.71
C ILE A 206 -9.48 9.18 9.06
N ILE A 207 -8.58 9.45 8.11
CA ILE A 207 -7.12 9.34 8.32
C ILE A 207 -6.65 10.32 9.41
N GLY A 208 -7.34 11.46 9.56
CA GLY A 208 -7.12 12.40 10.64
C GLY A 208 -5.74 13.04 10.58
N ASN A 209 -4.99 12.96 11.69
CA ASN A 209 -3.69 13.63 11.86
C ASN A 209 -2.47 12.74 11.54
N PHE A 210 -2.65 11.78 10.63
CA PHE A 210 -1.57 10.89 10.21
C PHE A 210 -0.40 11.67 9.60
N PRO A 211 0.87 11.44 10.03
CA PRO A 211 2.00 12.26 9.60
C PRO A 211 2.30 12.27 8.10
N ALA A 212 1.88 11.26 7.35
CA ALA A 212 2.03 11.20 5.89
C ALA A 212 0.69 11.38 5.15
N ARG A 213 -0.27 12.10 5.75
CA ARG A 213 -1.55 12.43 5.12
C ARG A 213 -1.39 13.15 3.78
N ASN A 214 -0.44 14.08 3.68
CA ASN A 214 -0.20 14.85 2.45
C ASN A 214 0.22 13.94 1.28
N TRP A 215 0.97 12.86 1.55
CA TRP A 215 1.29 11.84 0.54
C TRP A 215 0.04 11.11 0.06
N ILE A 216 -0.83 10.73 1.00
CA ILE A 216 -2.10 10.06 0.65
C ILE A 216 -2.98 10.99 -0.17
N GLN A 217 -3.09 12.26 0.21
CA GLN A 217 -3.81 13.27 -0.55
C GLN A 217 -3.24 13.42 -1.97
N ALA A 218 -1.92 13.54 -2.10
CA ALA A 218 -1.26 13.65 -3.41
C ALA A 218 -1.50 12.42 -4.29
N TRP A 219 -1.55 11.21 -3.72
CA TRP A 219 -1.89 9.99 -4.47
C TRP A 219 -3.36 9.94 -4.88
N LEU A 220 -4.29 10.37 -4.01
CA LEU A 220 -5.71 10.44 -4.34
C LEU A 220 -6.00 11.48 -5.44
N GLN A 221 -5.23 12.57 -5.47
CA GLN A 221 -5.32 13.61 -6.50
C GLN A 221 -4.48 13.30 -7.74
N SER A 222 -3.66 12.24 -7.73
CA SER A 222 -2.79 11.92 -8.86
C SER A 222 -3.64 11.51 -10.06
N HIS A 223 -3.54 12.27 -11.14
CA HIS A 223 -4.30 12.04 -12.36
C HIS A 223 -3.95 10.68 -12.97
N VAL A 224 -4.99 9.98 -13.43
CA VAL A 224 -4.84 8.73 -14.19
C VAL A 224 -4.53 9.10 -15.65
N ILE A 225 -3.34 8.73 -16.12
CA ILE A 225 -3.03 8.88 -17.54
C ILE A 225 -3.50 7.60 -18.24
N HIS A 226 -4.56 7.73 -19.03
CA HIS A 226 -4.93 6.73 -20.04
C HIS A 226 -4.07 6.97 -21.28
N GLN A 227 -3.58 5.90 -21.90
CA GLN A 227 -2.88 5.99 -23.18
C GLN A 227 -3.77 6.46 -24.34
N ILE A 228 -5.08 6.68 -24.15
CA ILE A 228 -6.00 7.05 -25.24
C ILE A 228 -6.94 8.24 -24.93
N ILE A 229 -7.44 8.52 -23.71
CA ILE A 229 -8.31 9.70 -23.45
C ILE A 229 -8.15 10.21 -22.00
N LYS A 230 -7.92 11.52 -21.78
CA LYS A 230 -7.91 12.14 -20.45
C LYS A 230 -9.31 12.06 -19.82
N THR A 231 -9.46 11.41 -18.66
CA THR A 231 -10.67 11.50 -17.83
C THR A 231 -10.32 11.84 -16.39
N THR A 232 -11.17 12.67 -15.78
CA THR A 232 -10.94 13.43 -14.54
C THR A 232 -11.52 12.77 -13.28
N THR A 233 -12.08 11.57 -13.37
CA THR A 233 -12.89 11.01 -12.27
C THR A 233 -12.76 9.48 -12.17
N ALA A 234 -11.62 8.99 -11.69
CA ALA A 234 -11.52 7.64 -11.15
C ALA A 234 -10.31 7.53 -10.23
N THR A 235 -10.52 7.07 -8.99
CA THR A 235 -9.43 6.65 -8.11
C THR A 235 -8.85 5.35 -8.68
N PRO A 236 -7.58 5.30 -9.10
CA PRO A 236 -7.05 4.12 -9.78
C PRO A 236 -7.01 2.91 -8.83
N GLN A 237 -7.79 1.87 -9.15
CA GLN A 237 -7.71 0.56 -8.48
C GLN A 237 -6.30 0.01 -8.65
N GLY A 238 -5.52 -0.06 -7.57
CA GLY A 238 -4.10 -0.43 -7.60
C GLY A 238 -3.20 0.33 -6.63
N ILE A 239 -3.70 1.41 -6.01
CA ILE A 239 -2.99 2.08 -4.92
C ILE A 239 -2.86 1.08 -3.76
N LEU A 240 -1.63 0.67 -3.47
CA LEU A 240 -1.25 -0.36 -2.48
C LEU A 240 -1.66 -0.01 -1.03
N ILE A 241 -2.32 1.12 -0.82
CA ILE A 241 -2.74 1.64 0.48
C ILE A 241 -4.17 1.19 0.83
N LEU A 242 -4.98 0.82 -0.16
CA LEU A 242 -6.38 0.39 0.04
C LEU A 242 -6.59 -1.13 -0.02
N LEU A 243 -5.51 -1.92 -0.16
CA LEU A 243 -5.49 -3.38 -0.05
C LEU A 243 -4.43 -3.77 0.97
#